data_AF-A0A352VRT3-F1
#
_entry.id   AF-A0A352VRT3-F1
#
_cell.length_a   1.000
_cell.length_b   1.000
_cell.length_c   1.000
_cell.angle_alpha   90.00
_cell.angle_beta   90.00
_cell.angle_gamma   90.00
#
_symmetry.space_group_name_H-M   'P 1'
#
loop_
_entity.id
_entity.type
_entity.pdbx_description
1 polymer ?
#
loop_
_entity_poly.entity_id
_entity_poly.type
_entity_poly.pdbx_seq_one_letter_code
_entity_poly.pdbx_strand_id
1 'polypeptide(L)' 'ARVVFPEGHNDSVIRAAAEMVEDGVCRPVLLGRPPRLAEKAEALGVSLDG' A
#
# COMPACT_ATOMS: atom_id res chain seq x y z
N ALA A 1 14.39 -2.58 -7.59
CA ALA A 1 13.99 -3.81 -6.85
C ALA A 1 12.49 -3.76 -6.60
N ARG A 2 11.79 -4.90 -6.48
CA ARG A 2 10.37 -4.94 -6.08
C ARG A 2 10.30 -5.41 -4.62
N VAL A 3 9.63 -4.63 -3.78
CA VAL A 3 9.40 -4.94 -2.36
C VAL A 3 7.98 -5.49 -2.24
N VAL A 4 7.81 -6.62 -1.57
CA VAL A 4 6.51 -7.25 -1.37
C VAL A 4 6.15 -7.18 0.10
N PHE A 5 4.97 -6.66 0.40
CA PHE A 5 4.41 -6.64 1.75
C PHE A 5 3.26 -7.65 1.85
N PRO A 6 3.48 -8.79 2.53
CA PRO A 6 2.43 -9.80 2.72
C PRO A 6 1.29 -9.32 3.62
N GLU A 7 1.54 -8.26 4.40
CA GLU A 7 0.64 -7.69 5.40
C GLU A 7 -0.17 -6.52 4.84
N GLY A 8 -0.66 -6.62 3.60
CA GLY A 8 -1.39 -5.51 2.94
C GLY A 8 -2.65 -5.06 3.70
N HIS A 9 -3.14 -5.83 4.67
CA HIS A 9 -4.26 -5.42 5.54
C HIS A 9 -3.85 -4.52 6.71
N ASN A 10 -2.56 -4.27 6.93
CA ASN A 10 -2.07 -3.46 8.04
C ASN A 10 -1.97 -1.99 7.61
N ASP A 11 -2.65 -1.10 8.34
CA ASP A 11 -2.75 0.32 8.01
C ASP A 11 -1.38 1.01 7.97
N SER A 12 -0.45 0.61 8.84
CA SER A 12 0.91 1.16 8.84
C SER A 12 1.71 0.71 7.61
N VAL A 13 1.48 -0.51 7.12
CA VAL A 13 2.11 -1.03 5.91
C VAL A 13 1.55 -0.32 4.67
N ILE A 14 0.23 -0.11 4.63
CA ILE A 14 -0.42 0.62 3.54
C ILE A 14 0.12 2.06 3.45
N ARG A 15 0.23 2.76 4.59
CA ARG A 15 0.79 4.12 4.63
C ARG A 15 2.25 4.17 4.19
N ALA A 16 3.09 3.30 4.74
CA ALA A 16 4.50 3.26 4.35
C ALA A 16 4.67 2.94 2.86
N ALA A 17 3.83 2.06 2.31
CA ALA A 17 3.86 1.74 0.89
C ALA A 17 3.48 2.95 0.02
N ALA A 18 2.48 3.73 0.43
CA ALA A 18 2.09 4.97 -0.25
C ALA A 18 3.22 6.03 -0.19
N GLU A 19 3.81 6.25 0.99
CA GLU A 19 4.94 7.16 1.18
C GLU A 19 6.14 6.77 0.29
N MET A 20 6.45 5.47 0.19
CA MET A 20 7.53 4.99 -0.70
C MET A 20 7.31 5.29 -2.18
N VAL A 21 6.05 5.33 -2.63
CA VAL A 21 5.70 5.71 -4.00
C VAL A 21 5.79 7.22 -4.17
N GLU A 22 5.26 7.98 -3.22
CA GLU A 22 5.30 9.46 -3.21
C GLU A 22 6.73 9.99 -3.20
N ASP A 23 7.59 9.42 -2.36
CA ASP A 23 9.01 9.76 -2.24
C ASP A 23 9.86 9.23 -3.43
N GLY A 24 9.28 8.46 -4.33
CA GLY A 24 9.97 7.88 -5.49
C GLY A 24 11.01 6.81 -5.13
N VAL A 25 10.92 6.22 -3.93
CA VAL A 25 11.87 5.20 -3.43
C VAL A 25 11.71 3.89 -4.20
N CYS A 26 10.47 3.38 -4.31
CA CYS A 26 10.16 2.16 -5.05
C CYS A 26 8.67 2.02 -5.36
N ARG A 27 8.31 0.94 -6.08
CA ARG A 27 6.92 0.52 -6.30
C ARG A 27 6.65 -0.78 -5.53
N PRO A 28 6.11 -0.69 -4.29
CA PRO A 28 5.84 -1.85 -3.47
C PRO A 28 4.60 -2.62 -3.97
N VAL A 29 4.56 -3.92 -3.67
CA VAL A 29 3.41 -4.80 -3.96
C VAL A 29 2.78 -5.21 -2.64
N LEU A 30 1.54 -4.77 -2.40
CA LEU A 30 0.74 -5.21 -1.26
C LEU A 30 0.01 -6.50 -1.59
N LEU A 31 0.14 -7.53 -0.76
CA LEU A 31 -0.65 -8.74 -0.86
C LEU A 31 -1.83 -8.70 0.11
N GLY A 32 -3.00 -9.11 -0.36
CA GLY A 32 -4.20 -9.14 0.45
C GLY A 32 -5.45 -9.36 -0.37
N ARG A 33 -6.61 -9.21 0.29
CA ARG A 33 -7.91 -9.23 -0.39
C ARG A 33 -8.17 -7.86 -1.02
N PRO A 34 -8.36 -7.75 -2.35
CA PRO A 34 -8.51 -6.46 -3.01
C PRO A 34 -9.60 -5.55 -2.43
N PRO A 35 -10.81 -6.02 -2.09
CA PRO A 35 -11.85 -5.16 -1.52
C PRO A 35 -11.44 -4.53 -0.18
N ARG A 36 -10.79 -5.32 0.70
CA ARG A 36 -10.32 -4.81 2.00
C ARG A 36 -9.16 -3.84 1.86
N LEU A 37 -8.33 -4.04 0.84
CA LEU A 37 -7.21 -3.15 0.56
C LEU A 37 -7.73 -1.78 0.11
N ALA A 38 -8.71 -1.77 -0.80
CA ALA A 38 -9.37 -0.57 -1.29
C ALA A 38 -10.10 0.17 -0.16
N GLU A 39 -10.92 -0.54 0.64
CA GLU A 39 -11.62 0.05 1.81
C GLU A 39 -10.64 0.72 2.79
N LYS A 40 -9.50 0.08 3.06
CA LYS A 40 -8.47 0.63 3.95
C LYS A 40 -7.74 1.82 3.34
N ALA A 41 -7.39 1.74 2.07
CA ALA A 41 -6.74 2.85 1.37
C ALA A 41 -7.64 4.09 1.35
N GLU A 42 -8.93 3.91 1.06
CA GLU A 42 -9.94 4.97 1.12
C GLU A 42 -10.07 5.54 2.54
N ALA A 43 -10.21 4.67 3.56
CA ALA A 43 -10.29 5.09 4.96
C ALA A 43 -9.03 5.84 5.44
N LEU A 44 -7.87 5.55 4.86
CA LEU A 44 -6.59 6.20 5.18
C LEU A 44 -6.30 7.41 4.29
N GLY A 45 -7.13 7.68 3.27
CA GLY A 45 -6.93 8.77 2.32
C GLY A 45 -5.70 8.60 1.44
N VAL A 46 -5.25 7.36 1.20
CA VAL A 46 -4.07 7.06 0.37
C VAL A 46 -4.48 6.45 -0.97
N SER A 47 -3.76 6.80 -2.03
CA SER A 47 -3.93 6.13 -3.33
C SER A 47 -3.06 4.87 -3.39
N LEU A 48 -3.60 3.80 -3.97
CA LEU A 48 -2.88 2.57 -4.30
C LEU A 48 -2.53 2.50 -5.80
N ASP A 49 -2.61 3.61 -6.53
CA ASP A 49 -2.31 3.66 -7.95
C ASP A 49 -0.78 3.70 -8.17
N GLY A 50 -0.22 2.72 -8.89
CA GLY A 50 1.23 2.62 -9.13
C GLY A 50 1.66 1.50 -10.08
#